data_AF-A0A1Q7W8D2-F1
#
_entry.id   AF-A0A1Q7W8D2-F1
#
_cell.length_a   1.000
_cell.length_b   1.000
_cell.length_c   1.000
_cell.angle_alpha   90.00
_cell.angle_beta   90.00
_cell.angle_gamma   90.00
#
_symmetry.space_group_name_H-M   'P 1'
#
loop_
_entity.id
_entity.type
_entity.pdbx_description
1 polymer ?
#
loop_
_entity_poly.entity_id
_entity_poly.type
_entity_poly.pdbx_seq_one_letter_code
_entity_poly.pdbx_strand_id
1 'polypeptide(L)'
;MSELVDREAEIDEVRALLRTSRLITLTGPGGIGKTRLAIAAAAAALGADGSPDPDPELSDGAVFVPLAELAAGVDVARAVATALDLSGLEGVGDDRADAEKHLVAALRGRGLILVLDNCEHAASRWACRARRCGRCRR
;
A
#
# COMPACT_ATOMS: atom_id res chain seq x y z
N MET A 1 -4.53 1.38 -26.40
CA MET A 1 -3.19 1.43 -25.79
C MET A 1 -2.89 2.90 -25.54
N SER A 2 -3.36 3.46 -24.42
CA SER A 2 -3.13 4.87 -24.10
C SER A 2 -1.74 5.04 -23.49
N GLU A 3 -0.92 5.74 -24.26
CA GLU A 3 0.31 6.41 -23.88
C GLU A 3 0.10 7.20 -22.58
N LEU A 4 1.06 7.14 -21.66
CA LEU A 4 1.11 7.92 -20.41
C LEU A 4 1.55 9.37 -20.67
N VAL A 5 1.25 9.93 -21.84
CA VAL A 5 1.56 11.33 -22.11
C VAL A 5 0.59 12.16 -21.26
N ASP A 6 1.11 13.06 -20.41
CA ASP A 6 0.37 14.03 -19.58
C ASP A 6 0.03 13.59 -18.14
N ARG A 7 0.83 12.70 -17.52
CA ARG A 7 0.67 12.29 -16.10
C ARG A 7 1.84 12.64 -15.20
N GLU A 8 2.91 13.24 -15.72
CA GLU A 8 4.06 13.70 -14.93
C GLU A 8 3.64 14.62 -13.78
N ALA A 9 2.71 15.55 -14.02
CA ALA A 9 2.20 16.45 -12.98
C ALA A 9 1.48 15.70 -11.84
N GLU A 10 0.70 14.66 -12.18
CA GLU A 10 0.03 13.84 -11.17
C GLU A 10 1.01 12.94 -10.43
N ILE A 11 2.03 12.42 -11.12
CA ILE A 11 3.12 11.65 -10.51
C ILE A 11 3.86 12.51 -9.49
N ASP A 12 4.23 13.74 -9.87
CA ASP A 12 4.91 14.69 -9.01
C ASP A 12 4.05 15.10 -7.81
N GLU A 13 2.74 15.28 -8.01
CA GLU A 13 1.79 15.55 -6.92
C GLU A 13 1.75 14.39 -5.91
N VAL A 14 1.57 13.16 -6.38
CA VAL A 14 1.56 11.97 -5.50
C VAL A 14 2.91 11.81 -4.81
N ARG A 15 4.01 12.05 -5.51
CA ARG A 15 5.36 12.00 -4.95
C ARG A 15 5.59 13.06 -3.88
N ALA A 16 5.09 14.28 -4.04
CA ALA A 16 5.12 15.31 -3.01
C ALA A 16 4.26 14.93 -1.79
N LEU A 17 3.09 14.33 -2.03
CA LEU A 17 2.24 13.83 -0.95
C LEU A 17 2.91 12.68 -0.17
N LEU A 18 3.66 11.79 -0.83
CA LEU A 18 4.36 10.69 -0.17
C LEU A 18 5.37 11.18 0.87
N ARG A 19 5.97 12.36 0.69
CA ARG A 19 6.92 12.95 1.65
C ARG A 19 6.25 13.54 2.89
N THR A 20 4.95 13.82 2.83
CA THR A 20 4.23 14.53 3.89
C THR A 20 3.13 13.69 4.53
N SER A 21 2.71 12.62 3.87
CA SER A 21 1.56 11.80 4.24
C SER A 21 1.95 10.32 4.30
N ARG A 22 1.56 9.65 5.39
CA ARG A 22 1.77 8.20 5.57
C ARG A 22 0.74 7.33 4.81
N LEU A 23 -0.34 7.93 4.34
CA LEU A 23 -1.41 7.26 3.61
C LEU A 23 -1.96 8.21 2.55
N ILE A 24 -2.01 7.72 1.31
CA ILE A 24 -2.63 8.39 0.17
C ILE A 24 -3.68 7.44 -0.39
N THR A 25 -4.85 7.95 -0.74
CA THR A 25 -5.89 7.17 -1.40
C THR A 25 -6.18 7.78 -2.76
N LEU A 26 -5.90 7.04 -3.82
CA LEU A 26 -6.22 7.44 -5.18
C LEU A 26 -7.65 7.00 -5.51
N THR A 27 -8.54 7.97 -5.66
CA THR A 27 -9.94 7.73 -6.02
C THR A 27 -10.24 8.26 -7.41
N GLY A 28 -11.13 7.59 -8.13
CA GLY A 28 -11.53 8.02 -9.47
C GLY A 28 -12.26 6.92 -10.23
N PRO A 29 -12.87 7.23 -11.38
CA PRO A 29 -13.59 6.25 -12.18
C PRO A 29 -12.70 5.05 -12.59
N GLY A 30 -13.34 3.91 -12.84
CA GLY A 30 -12.67 2.70 -13.32
C GLY A 30 -11.95 2.96 -14.64
N GLY A 31 -10.78 2.34 -14.84
CA GLY A 31 -10.03 2.43 -16.09
C GLY A 31 -9.23 3.72 -16.32
N ILE A 32 -9.26 4.70 -15.40
CA ILE A 32 -8.49 5.95 -15.56
C ILE A 32 -6.98 5.82 -15.26
N GLY A 33 -6.52 4.62 -14.91
CA GLY A 33 -5.09 4.35 -14.70
C GLY A 33 -4.57 4.60 -13.29
N LYS A 34 -5.42 4.62 -12.25
CA LYS A 34 -5.01 4.83 -10.84
C LYS A 34 -3.89 3.88 -10.39
N THR A 35 -4.00 2.60 -10.73
CA THR A 35 -2.95 1.59 -10.45
C THR A 35 -1.63 1.98 -11.10
N ARG A 36 -1.68 2.40 -12.37
CA ARG A 36 -0.49 2.81 -13.14
C ARG A 36 0.13 4.08 -12.57
N LEU A 37 -0.69 5.05 -12.13
CA LEU A 37 -0.25 6.25 -11.43
C LEU A 37 0.43 5.91 -10.10
N ALA A 38 -0.16 5.03 -9.29
CA ALA A 38 0.42 4.62 -8.01
C ALA A 38 1.80 3.96 -8.18
N ILE A 39 1.91 3.05 -9.16
CA ILE A 39 3.18 2.37 -9.46
C ILE A 39 4.22 3.37 -9.98
N ALA A 40 3.83 4.26 -10.89
CA ALA A 40 4.74 5.28 -11.43
C ALA A 40 5.22 6.24 -10.34
N ALA A 41 4.33 6.73 -9.48
CA ALA A 41 4.70 7.60 -8.37
C ALA A 41 5.61 6.91 -7.35
N ALA A 42 5.40 5.62 -7.07
CA ALA A 42 6.30 4.84 -6.23
C ALA A 42 7.69 4.68 -6.88
N ALA A 43 7.75 4.38 -8.19
CA ALA A 43 9.01 4.29 -8.92
C ALA A 43 9.77 5.63 -8.92
N ALA A 44 9.08 6.74 -9.16
CA ALA A 44 9.63 8.09 -9.13
C ALA A 44 10.15 8.49 -7.74
N ALA A 45 9.42 8.13 -6.68
CA ALA A 45 9.85 8.38 -5.29
C ALA A 45 11.15 7.63 -4.95
N LEU A 46 11.34 6.43 -5.51
CA LEU A 46 12.55 5.63 -5.37
C LEU A 46 13.67 6.05 -6.34
N GLY A 47 13.40 6.92 -7.31
CA GLY A 47 14.33 7.23 -8.42
C GLY A 47 14.56 6.06 -9.38
N ALA A 48 13.70 5.04 -9.37
CA ALA A 48 13.85 3.83 -10.18
C ALA A 48 13.57 4.07 -11.68
N ASP A 49 12.88 5.15 -12.01
CA ASP A 49 12.57 5.60 -13.37
C ASP A 49 13.56 6.66 -13.90
N GLY A 50 14.63 6.95 -13.15
CA GLY A 50 15.57 8.03 -13.45
C GLY A 50 15.13 9.42 -12.96
N SER A 51 14.05 9.49 -12.16
CA SER A 51 13.61 10.75 -11.55
C SER A 51 14.70 11.40 -10.68
N PRO A 52 14.89 12.73 -10.78
CA PRO A 52 15.79 13.46 -9.90
C PRO A 52 15.21 13.48 -8.47
N ASP A 53 16.07 13.43 -7.45
CA ASP A 53 15.75 13.54 -6.02
C ASP A 53 14.98 12.35 -5.37
N PRO A 54 15.51 11.11 -5.46
CA PRO A 54 14.91 9.98 -4.75
C PRO A 54 14.81 10.27 -3.25
N ASP A 55 13.78 9.74 -2.60
CA ASP A 55 13.62 9.87 -1.17
C ASP A 55 14.58 8.92 -0.43
N PRO A 56 15.60 9.43 0.29
CA PRO A 56 16.58 8.60 0.95
C PRO A 56 15.99 7.81 2.12
N GLU A 57 14.83 8.21 2.65
CA GLU A 57 14.15 7.45 3.70
C GLU A 57 13.57 6.16 3.13
N LEU A 58 13.28 6.06 1.82
CA LEU A 58 12.68 4.88 1.19
C LEU A 58 13.68 3.77 0.83
N SER A 59 14.59 3.45 1.74
CA SER A 59 15.68 2.48 1.51
C SER A 59 15.21 1.04 1.31
N ASP A 60 13.99 0.70 1.75
CA ASP A 60 13.42 -0.64 1.64
C ASP A 60 12.56 -0.82 0.37
N GLY A 61 12.44 0.21 -0.47
CA GLY A 61 11.80 0.12 -1.78
C GLY A 61 10.27 0.28 -1.77
N ALA A 62 9.61 -0.34 -2.74
CA ALA A 62 8.15 -0.32 -2.88
C ALA A 62 7.62 -1.73 -3.12
N VAL A 63 6.46 -2.03 -2.53
CA VAL A 63 5.78 -3.32 -2.68
C VAL A 63 4.36 -3.09 -3.18
N PHE A 64 4.02 -3.77 -4.27
CA PHE A 64 2.69 -3.78 -4.84
C PHE A 64 1.90 -4.98 -4.34
N VAL A 65 0.69 -4.73 -3.83
CA VAL A 65 -0.18 -5.75 -3.25
C VAL A 65 -1.55 -5.69 -3.96
N PRO A 66 -1.80 -6.54 -4.97
CA PRO A 66 -3.08 -6.60 -5.64
C PRO A 66 -4.11 -7.31 -4.76
N LEU A 67 -5.04 -6.56 -4.17
CA LEU A 67 -6.07 -7.14 -3.31
C LEU A 67 -7.22 -7.78 -4.11
N ALA A 68 -7.21 -7.61 -5.44
CA ALA A 68 -8.16 -8.23 -6.35
C ALA A 68 -8.10 -9.77 -6.32
N GLU A 69 -6.90 -10.32 -6.12
CA GLU A 69 -6.59 -11.74 -6.22
C GLU A 69 -6.68 -12.48 -4.87
N LEU A 70 -7.11 -11.79 -3.80
CA LEU A 70 -7.19 -12.39 -2.48
C LEU A 70 -8.23 -13.52 -2.44
N ALA A 71 -7.72 -14.74 -2.22
CA ALA A 71 -8.55 -15.89 -1.93
C ALA A 71 -9.55 -15.60 -0.80
N ALA A 72 -10.69 -16.27 -0.85
CA ALA A 72 -11.71 -16.19 0.19
C ALA A 72 -11.08 -16.56 1.55
N GLY A 73 -11.26 -15.70 2.56
CA GLY A 73 -10.73 -15.93 3.91
C GLY A 73 -9.30 -15.41 4.17
N VAL A 74 -8.56 -14.99 3.15
CA VAL A 74 -7.25 -14.33 3.36
C VAL A 74 -7.47 -12.88 3.81
N ASP A 75 -6.84 -12.50 4.91
CA ASP A 75 -6.82 -11.12 5.39
C ASP A 75 -5.68 -10.32 4.72
N VAL A 76 -5.90 -9.01 4.58
CA VAL A 76 -4.96 -8.06 3.97
C VAL A 76 -3.61 -8.10 4.67
N ALA A 77 -3.58 -8.24 6.00
CA ALA A 77 -2.33 -8.30 6.75
C ALA A 77 -1.44 -9.48 6.30
N ARG A 78 -2.05 -10.65 6.05
CA ARG A 78 -1.34 -11.82 5.53
C ARG A 78 -0.88 -11.60 4.10
N ALA A 79 -1.73 -11.02 3.25
CA ALA A 79 -1.36 -10.72 1.87
C ALA A 79 -0.17 -9.77 1.75
N VAL A 80 -0.16 -8.71 2.55
CA VAL A 80 0.96 -7.75 2.60
C VAL A 80 2.23 -8.43 3.10
N ALA A 81 2.13 -9.28 4.13
CA ALA A 81 3.28 -10.01 4.63
C ALA A 81 3.85 -11.00 3.60
N THR A 82 2.99 -11.72 2.87
CA THR A 82 3.41 -12.56 1.76
C THR A 82 4.09 -11.75 0.67
N ALA A 83 3.56 -10.58 0.31
CA ALA A 83 4.16 -9.71 -0.70
C ALA A 83 5.53 -9.14 -0.27
N LEU A 84 5.76 -9.00 1.05
CA LEU A 84 7.03 -8.57 1.63
C LEU A 84 8.02 -9.73 1.85
N ASP A 85 7.68 -10.94 1.41
CA ASP A 85 8.42 -12.18 1.69
C ASP A 85 8.71 -12.39 3.20
N LEU A 86 7.78 -11.92 4.04
CA LEU A 86 7.83 -12.13 5.48
C LEU A 86 7.31 -13.54 5.77
N SER A 87 8.17 -14.53 5.50
CA SER A 87 7.97 -15.96 5.82
C SER A 87 7.68 -16.20 7.32
N GLY A 88 7.92 -15.22 8.19
CA GLY A 88 7.62 -15.26 9.63
C GLY A 88 6.13 -15.22 10.03
N LEU A 89 5.18 -15.14 9.10
CA LEU A 89 3.75 -15.33 9.41
C LEU A 89 3.26 -16.77 9.26
N GLU A 90 4.08 -17.68 8.72
CA GLU A 90 3.79 -19.12 8.66
C GLU A 90 3.85 -19.71 10.08
N GLY A 91 2.74 -19.62 10.83
CA GLY A 91 2.64 -20.09 12.21
C GLY A 91 2.24 -19.03 13.24
N VAL A 92 2.11 -17.76 12.83
CA VAL A 92 1.34 -16.78 13.62
C VAL A 92 -0.11 -17.25 13.61
N GLY A 93 -0.68 -17.45 14.80
CA GLY A 93 -1.95 -18.14 15.01
C GLY A 93 -3.06 -17.69 14.05
N ASP A 94 -4.11 -18.52 13.95
CA ASP A 94 -5.20 -18.26 13.00
C ASP A 94 -5.98 -16.94 13.26
N ASP A 95 -5.60 -16.20 14.30
CA ASP A 95 -6.17 -14.91 14.67
C ASP A 95 -5.57 -13.75 13.85
N ARG A 96 -6.46 -13.06 13.15
CA ARG A 96 -6.22 -11.81 12.43
C ARG A 96 -5.48 -10.75 13.25
N ALA A 97 -5.81 -10.59 14.54
CA ALA A 97 -5.20 -9.57 15.39
C ALA A 97 -3.69 -9.81 15.57
N ASP A 98 -3.25 -11.07 15.55
CA ASP A 98 -1.84 -11.40 15.69
C ASP A 98 -1.09 -11.22 14.37
N ALA A 99 -1.73 -11.50 13.21
CA ALA A 99 -1.17 -11.16 11.91
C ALA A 99 -0.96 -9.64 11.75
N GLU A 100 -1.94 -8.82 12.16
CA GLU A 100 -1.82 -7.35 12.13
C GLU A 100 -0.66 -6.86 13.02
N LYS A 101 -0.51 -7.39 14.25
CA LYS A 101 0.59 -7.02 15.15
C LYS A 101 1.96 -7.36 14.57
N HIS A 102 2.12 -8.56 14.01
CA HIS A 102 3.39 -8.99 13.43
C HIS A 102 3.73 -8.16 12.20
N LEU A 103 2.75 -7.87 11.34
CA LEU A 103 2.97 -6.97 10.20
C LEU A 103 3.41 -5.59 10.66
N VAL A 104 2.72 -4.98 11.64
CA VAL A 104 3.12 -3.69 12.20
C VAL A 104 4.54 -3.74 12.77
N ALA A 105 4.90 -4.81 13.48
CA ALA A 105 6.24 -4.99 14.02
C ALA A 105 7.30 -5.11 12.90
N ALA A 106 7.00 -5.83 11.82
CA ALA A 106 7.91 -5.99 10.69
C ALA A 106 8.11 -4.70 9.88
N LEU A 107 7.07 -3.87 9.78
CA LEU A 107 7.10 -2.58 9.08
C LEU A 107 7.72 -1.45 9.91
N ARG A 108 7.87 -1.61 11.23
CA ARG A 108 8.42 -0.57 12.10
C ARG A 108 9.87 -0.26 11.73
N GLY A 109 10.14 1.02 11.50
CA GLY A 109 11.49 1.51 11.18
C GLY A 109 11.95 1.24 9.76
N ARG A 110 11.10 0.62 8.93
CA ARG A 110 11.36 0.48 7.50
C ARG A 110 10.85 1.69 6.75
N GLY A 111 11.60 2.08 5.74
CA GLY A 111 11.21 3.09 4.78
C GLY A 111 10.80 2.44 3.48
N LEU A 112 9.52 2.11 3.35
CA LEU A 112 8.97 1.52 2.14
C LEU A 112 7.64 2.16 1.75
N ILE A 113 7.30 2.04 0.47
CA ILE A 113 5.97 2.34 -0.05
C ILE A 113 5.18 1.04 -0.18
N LEU A 114 3.98 1.00 0.40
CA LEU A 114 3.00 -0.06 0.17
C LEU A 114 1.93 0.45 -0.80
N VAL A 115 1.86 -0.14 -1.99
CA VAL A 115 0.80 0.13 -2.97
C VAL A 115 -0.26 -0.96 -2.85
N LEU A 116 -1.36 -0.64 -2.19
CA LEU A 116 -2.52 -1.54 -2.05
C LEU A 116 -3.52 -1.24 -3.17
N ASP A 117 -3.70 -2.18 -4.10
CA ASP A 117 -4.65 -2.00 -5.20
C ASP A 117 -5.96 -2.76 -4.95
N ASN A 118 -7.07 -2.23 -5.46
CA ASN A 118 -8.39 -2.85 -5.39
C ASN A 118 -8.94 -3.06 -3.96
N CYS A 119 -8.69 -2.07 -3.08
CA CYS A 119 -9.09 -2.05 -1.67
C CYS A 119 -10.60 -2.24 -1.40
N GLU A 120 -11.46 -1.99 -2.39
CA GLU A 120 -12.90 -2.27 -2.30
C GLU A 120 -13.20 -3.75 -2.00
N HIS A 121 -12.35 -4.66 -2.46
CA HIS A 121 -12.46 -6.09 -2.14
C HIS A 121 -12.12 -6.40 -0.68
N ALA A 122 -11.32 -5.53 -0.03
CA ALA A 122 -10.97 -5.63 1.38
C ALA A 122 -11.93 -4.86 2.31
N ALA A 123 -12.55 -3.78 1.84
CA ALA A 123 -13.43 -2.94 2.67
C ALA A 123 -14.62 -3.72 3.27
N SER A 124 -15.20 -4.65 2.51
CA SER A 124 -16.25 -5.57 3.00
C SER A 124 -15.73 -6.52 4.09
N ARG A 125 -14.44 -6.86 4.08
CA ARG A 125 -13.76 -7.73 5.05
C ARG A 125 -13.30 -6.99 6.31
N TRP A 126 -13.23 -5.66 6.29
CA TRP A 126 -12.92 -4.81 7.46
C TRP A 126 -14.17 -4.38 8.24
N ALA A 127 -15.34 -4.46 7.60
CA ALA A 127 -16.61 -4.00 8.16
C ALA A 127 -17.05 -4.74 9.46
N CYS A 128 -16.47 -5.90 9.78
CA CYS A 128 -16.82 -6.66 10.99
C CYS A 128 -16.24 -6.11 12.31
N ARG A 129 -15.64 -4.91 12.34
CA ARG A 129 -15.12 -4.31 13.60
C ARG A 129 -15.47 -2.84 13.83
N ALA A 130 -16.50 -2.30 13.18
CA ALA A 130 -17.05 -0.99 13.51
C ALA A 130 -18.03 -1.00 14.71
N ARG A 131 -17.83 -1.89 15.70
CA ARG A 131 -18.49 -1.78 17.00
C ARG A 131 -17.46 -1.47 18.08
N ARG A 132 -17.35 -0.16 18.36
CA ARG A 132 -16.78 0.45 19.57
C ARG A 132 -15.26 0.22 19.80
N CYS A 133 -14.47 1.21 19.40
CA CYS A 133 -13.24 1.55 20.13
C CYS A 133 -13.03 3.07 20.12
N GLY A 134 -13.34 3.72 21.24
CA GLY A 134 -13.32 5.18 21.40
C GLY A 134 -11.92 5.75 21.61
N ARG A 135 -11.01 5.61 20.63
CA ARG A 135 -9.64 6.13 20.75
C ARG A 135 -9.05 6.80 19.50
N CYS A 136 -9.90 7.33 18.61
CA CYS A 136 -9.45 8.33 17.63
C CYS A 136 -9.75 9.72 18.20
N ARG A 137 -8.77 10.32 18.88
CA ARG A 137 -8.74 11.78 19.06
C ARG A 137 -7.94 12.37 17.90
N ARG A 138 -8.64 13.24 17.16
CA ARG A 138 -8.22 14.33 16.26
C ARG A 138 -6.91 14.18 15.51
#